data_AF-A0A8X6UAB0-F1
#
_entry.id   AF-A0A8X6UAB0-F1
#
_cell.length_a   1.000
_cell.length_b   1.000
_cell.length_c   1.000
_cell.angle_alpha   90.00
_cell.angle_beta   90.00
_cell.angle_gamma   90.00
#
_symmetry.space_group_name_H-M   'P 1'
#
loop_
_entity.id
_entity.type
_entity.pdbx_description
1 polymer ?
#
loop_
_entity_poly.entity_id
_entity_poly.type
_entity_poly.pdbx_seq_one_letter_code
_entity_poly.pdbx_strand_id
1 'polypeptide(L)'
;MKSLIRNEAIIRGMLQELKIKDDEEPFYVVDVGDVVLKWKEWKKAMPRVEPFYAVKCNPDLVLLHVLAALGVNFDCSTKKEIETVLNVGVQPSRIIYANTCKGLSHLKYADSVGVDLMTFDNEAELHKIKKTFPDARLVLRIKVDDSGSLLKLSLKFGCDLDEVPNLLDVAKDLHLNVVGVR
;
A
#
# COMPACT_ATOMS: atom_id res chain seq x y z
N MET A 1 -22.00 11.49 18.92
CA MET A 1 -22.07 12.57 19.95
C MET A 1 -21.24 12.28 21.21
N LYS A 2 -21.20 11.05 21.75
CA LYS A 2 -20.33 10.70 22.90
C LYS A 2 -18.80 10.67 22.60
N SER A 3 -18.38 10.36 21.37
CA SER A 3 -16.93 10.33 21.03
C SER A 3 -16.32 11.73 20.88
N LEU A 4 -17.07 12.70 20.33
CA LEU A 4 -16.59 14.08 20.16
C LEU A 4 -16.27 14.77 21.50
N ILE A 5 -17.12 14.58 22.52
CA ILE A 5 -16.91 15.17 23.86
C ILE A 5 -15.72 14.53 24.59
N ARG A 6 -15.50 13.22 24.41
CA ARG A 6 -14.35 12.51 24.98
C ARG A 6 -13.03 13.01 24.38
N ASN A 7 -13.05 13.34 23.09
CA ASN A 7 -11.87 13.84 22.39
C ASN A 7 -11.53 15.27 22.82
N GLU A 8 -12.51 16.14 23.07
CA GLU A 8 -12.22 17.54 23.46
C GLU A 8 -11.49 17.65 24.81
N ALA A 9 -11.90 16.87 25.82
CA ALA A 9 -11.23 16.85 27.12
C ALA A 9 -9.81 16.27 27.05
N ILE A 10 -9.61 15.22 26.25
CA ILE A 10 -8.29 14.62 26.02
C ILE A 10 -7.39 15.61 25.29
N ILE A 11 -7.88 16.26 24.22
CA ILE A 11 -7.13 17.25 23.45
C ILE A 11 -6.74 18.43 24.34
N ARG A 12 -7.65 18.96 25.15
CA ARG A 12 -7.35 20.04 26.10
C ARG A 12 -6.31 19.63 27.15
N GLY A 13 -6.38 18.38 27.63
CA GLY A 13 -5.36 17.82 28.53
C GLY A 13 -3.98 17.72 27.86
N MET A 14 -3.93 17.19 26.63
CA MET A 14 -2.67 17.10 25.86
C MET A 14 -2.08 18.48 25.56
N LEU A 15 -2.91 19.48 25.24
CA LEU A 15 -2.49 20.86 25.02
C LEU A 15 -1.82 21.46 26.27
N GLN A 16 -2.37 21.20 27.46
CA GLN A 16 -1.77 21.64 28.72
C GLN A 16 -0.45 20.91 29.04
N GLU A 17 -0.39 19.59 28.81
CA GLU A 17 0.79 18.78 29.10
C GLU A 17 1.97 19.06 28.15
N LEU A 18 1.69 19.19 26.85
CA LEU A 18 2.71 19.38 25.81
C LEU A 18 3.30 20.79 25.80
N LYS A 19 2.77 21.71 26.64
CA LYS A 19 3.15 23.13 26.69
C LYS A 19 3.24 23.72 25.29
N ILE A 20 2.32 23.32 24.40
CA ILE A 20 2.24 23.88 23.06
C ILE A 20 2.05 25.37 23.28
N LYS A 21 3.03 26.16 22.84
CA LYS A 21 2.93 27.61 22.89
C LYS A 21 1.66 28.01 22.15
N ASP A 22 1.10 29.16 22.52
CA ASP A 22 -0.03 29.79 21.83
C ASP A 22 0.41 30.31 20.45
N ASP A 23 1.18 29.50 19.72
CA ASP A 23 1.50 29.70 18.32
C ASP A 23 0.31 29.07 17.58
N GLU A 24 -0.48 29.88 16.89
CA GLU A 24 -1.78 29.55 16.25
C GLU A 24 -1.70 28.49 15.12
N GLU A 25 -0.67 27.64 15.12
CA GLU A 25 -0.43 26.63 14.10
C GLU A 25 -1.35 25.40 14.28
N PRO A 26 -1.97 24.90 13.19
CA PRO A 26 -2.77 23.70 13.25
C PRO A 26 -1.89 22.47 13.51
N PHE A 27 -2.38 21.56 14.36
CA PHE A 27 -1.73 20.29 14.66
C PHE A 27 -2.69 19.11 14.51
N TYR A 28 -2.14 17.90 14.40
CA TYR A 28 -2.91 16.65 14.37
C TYR A 28 -2.76 15.90 15.69
N VAL A 29 -3.86 15.29 16.15
CA VAL A 29 -3.84 14.28 17.20
C VAL A 29 -4.18 12.95 16.57
N VAL A 30 -3.27 11.98 16.73
CA VAL A 30 -3.42 10.63 16.18
C VAL A 30 -3.57 9.64 17.32
N ASP A 31 -4.75 9.03 17.43
CA ASP A 31 -4.99 7.96 18.40
C ASP A 31 -4.47 6.63 17.83
N VAL A 32 -3.24 6.27 18.23
CA VAL A 32 -2.64 4.98 17.90
C VAL A 32 -3.45 3.80 18.46
N GLY A 33 -4.18 4.01 19.55
CA GLY A 33 -5.08 3.01 20.13
C GLY A 33 -6.18 2.59 19.18
N ASP A 34 -6.76 3.53 18.41
CA ASP A 34 -7.76 3.21 17.39
C ASP A 34 -7.18 2.32 16.29
N VAL A 35 -5.95 2.60 15.83
CA VAL A 35 -5.25 1.77 14.83
C VAL A 35 -5.12 0.32 15.30
N VAL A 36 -4.73 0.11 16.56
CA VAL A 36 -4.62 -1.22 17.18
C VAL A 36 -5.98 -1.90 17.26
N LEU A 37 -7.05 -1.17 17.59
CA LEU A 37 -8.41 -1.70 17.62
C LEU A 37 -8.86 -2.16 16.22
N LYS A 38 -8.63 -1.35 15.18
CA LYS A 38 -8.94 -1.70 13.80
C LYS A 38 -8.18 -2.92 13.30
N TRP A 39 -6.90 -3.05 13.67
CA TRP A 39 -6.13 -4.25 13.36
C TRP A 39 -6.74 -5.50 14.01
N LYS A 40 -7.17 -5.43 15.28
CA LYS A 40 -7.85 -6.55 15.96
C LYS A 40 -9.18 -6.90 15.27
N GLU A 41 -9.97 -5.90 14.93
CA GLU A 41 -11.24 -6.07 14.20
C GLU A 41 -11.01 -6.73 12.84
N TRP A 42 -9.98 -6.30 12.09
CA TRP A 42 -9.61 -6.90 10.81
C TRP A 42 -9.29 -8.39 10.97
N LYS A 43 -8.39 -8.76 11.89
CA LYS A 43 -8.02 -10.17 12.09
C LYS A 43 -9.20 -11.03 12.51
N LYS A 44 -10.17 -10.47 13.25
CA LYS A 44 -11.40 -11.16 13.62
C LYS A 44 -12.37 -11.32 12.44
N ALA A 45 -12.59 -10.26 11.67
CA ALA A 45 -13.57 -10.24 10.59
C ALA A 45 -13.08 -10.96 9.33
N MET A 46 -11.78 -10.90 9.05
CA MET A 46 -11.16 -11.45 7.84
C MET A 46 -9.93 -12.30 8.19
N PRO A 47 -10.11 -13.43 8.89
CA PRO A 47 -9.00 -14.23 9.41
C PRO A 47 -8.09 -14.85 8.33
N ARG A 48 -8.57 -14.92 7.09
CA ARG A 48 -7.83 -15.45 5.93
C ARG A 48 -7.15 -14.37 5.08
N VAL A 49 -7.34 -13.09 5.41
CA VAL A 49 -6.85 -11.96 4.61
C VAL A 49 -5.79 -11.21 5.40
N GLU A 50 -4.55 -11.30 4.93
CA GLU A 50 -3.47 -10.51 5.50
C GLU A 50 -3.53 -9.07 4.97
N PRO A 51 -3.55 -8.04 5.84
CA PRO A 51 -3.65 -6.66 5.41
C PRO A 51 -2.32 -6.17 4.82
N PHE A 52 -2.41 -5.50 3.67
CA PHE A 52 -1.34 -4.67 3.12
C PHE A 52 -1.78 -3.20 3.22
N TYR A 53 -1.21 -2.45 4.16
CA TYR A 53 -1.55 -1.05 4.38
C TYR A 53 -1.07 -0.18 3.22
N ALA A 54 -1.96 0.59 2.61
CA ALA A 54 -1.63 1.51 1.53
C ALA A 54 -0.95 2.76 2.10
N VAL A 55 0.38 2.84 1.97
CA VAL A 55 1.22 3.91 2.57
C VAL A 55 0.78 5.31 2.14
N LYS A 56 0.37 5.45 0.87
CA LYS A 56 -0.19 6.68 0.29
C LYS A 56 -1.36 7.29 1.07
N CYS A 57 -2.06 6.51 1.90
CA CYS A 57 -3.18 6.99 2.71
C CYS A 57 -2.70 7.90 3.85
N ASN A 58 -1.66 7.48 4.56
CA ASN A 58 -0.98 8.27 5.58
C ASN A 58 0.44 7.70 5.80
N PRO A 59 1.51 8.39 5.33
CA PRO A 59 2.88 7.90 5.44
C PRO A 59 3.56 8.28 6.77
N ASP A 60 2.79 8.69 7.79
CA ASP A 60 3.33 9.05 9.10
C ASP A 60 4.17 7.92 9.70
N LEU A 61 5.40 8.25 10.12
CA LEU A 61 6.37 7.25 10.58
C LEU A 61 5.89 6.53 11.84
N VAL A 62 5.21 7.21 12.78
CA VAL A 62 4.72 6.55 14.00
C VAL A 62 3.68 5.50 13.62
N LEU A 63 2.75 5.84 12.72
CA LEU A 63 1.77 4.88 12.20
C LEU A 63 2.44 3.67 11.53
N LEU A 64 3.44 3.91 10.66
CA LEU A 64 4.13 2.81 9.96
C LEU A 64 4.87 1.89 10.95
N HIS A 65 5.54 2.43 11.98
CA HIS A 65 6.20 1.62 13.02
C HIS A 65 5.19 0.77 13.80
N VAL A 66 4.04 1.35 14.17
CA VAL A 66 2.97 0.62 14.87
C VAL A 66 2.44 -0.52 14.00
N LEU A 67 2.09 -0.25 12.75
CA LEU A 67 1.61 -1.27 11.82
C LEU A 67 2.64 -2.37 11.57
N ALA A 68 3.92 -2.00 11.42
CA ALA A 68 5.01 -2.94 11.26
C ALA A 68 5.14 -3.89 12.46
N ALA A 69 5.06 -3.33 13.69
CA ALA A 69 5.11 -4.08 14.95
C ALA A 69 3.89 -5.00 15.14
N LEU A 70 2.72 -4.61 14.63
CA LEU A 70 1.50 -5.44 14.59
C LEU A 70 1.54 -6.55 13.52
N GLY A 71 2.59 -6.63 12.71
CA GLY A 71 2.71 -7.65 11.65
C GLY A 71 1.97 -7.31 10.35
N VAL A 72 1.50 -6.07 10.17
CA VAL A 72 0.79 -5.62 8.95
C VAL A 72 1.77 -5.48 7.78
N ASN A 73 1.40 -5.93 6.58
CA ASN A 73 2.21 -5.78 5.37
C ASN A 73 1.94 -4.41 4.71
N PHE A 74 2.65 -4.05 3.64
CA PHE A 74 2.58 -2.71 3.06
C PHE A 74 2.37 -2.70 1.54
N ASP A 75 1.38 -1.93 1.08
CA ASP A 75 1.15 -1.57 -0.33
C ASP A 75 1.87 -0.24 -0.59
N CYS A 76 2.94 -0.33 -1.38
CA CYS A 76 3.73 0.81 -1.84
C CYS A 76 3.46 1.06 -3.33
N SER A 77 3.37 2.32 -3.71
CA SER A 77 3.09 2.80 -5.07
C SER A 77 4.24 3.62 -5.67
N THR A 78 5.22 4.00 -4.86
CA THR A 78 6.40 4.75 -5.28
C THR A 78 7.69 4.21 -4.66
N LYS A 79 8.82 4.54 -5.28
CA LYS A 79 10.16 4.27 -4.74
C LYS A 79 10.33 4.80 -3.32
N LYS A 80 9.87 6.03 -3.06
CA LYS A 80 9.98 6.69 -1.75
C LYS A 80 9.19 5.96 -0.66
N GLU A 81 8.03 5.40 -0.99
CA GLU A 81 7.25 4.60 -0.03
C GLU A 81 7.97 3.29 0.31
N ILE A 82 8.57 2.62 -0.69
CA ILE A 82 9.41 1.44 -0.44
C ILE A 82 10.59 1.81 0.47
N GLU A 83 11.34 2.88 0.16
CA GLU A 83 12.43 3.39 1.01
C GLU A 83 11.96 3.64 2.45
N THR A 84 10.81 4.31 2.61
CA THR A 84 10.25 4.64 3.93
C THR A 84 9.92 3.38 4.72
N VAL A 85 9.23 2.41 4.11
CA VAL A 85 8.83 1.17 4.78
C VAL A 85 10.04 0.29 5.11
N LEU A 86 11.04 0.21 4.23
CA LEU A 86 12.29 -0.50 4.51
C LEU A 86 13.07 0.16 5.66
N ASN A 87 13.11 1.49 5.72
CA ASN A 87 13.77 2.23 6.81
C ASN A 87 13.08 2.04 8.17
N VAL A 88 11.79 1.72 8.20
CA VAL A 88 11.05 1.30 9.42
C VAL A 88 11.49 -0.11 9.89
N GLY A 89 12.28 -0.84 9.09
CA GLY A 89 12.78 -2.19 9.42
C GLY A 89 11.90 -3.33 8.90
N VAL A 90 10.95 -3.04 7.99
CA VAL A 90 10.08 -4.04 7.39
C VAL A 90 10.84 -4.84 6.34
N GLN A 91 10.66 -6.17 6.35
CA GLN A 91 11.27 -7.05 5.36
C GLN A 91 10.67 -6.83 3.96
N PRO A 92 11.48 -6.87 2.88
CA PRO A 92 10.97 -6.69 1.51
C PRO A 92 9.83 -7.64 1.12
N SER A 93 9.84 -8.87 1.64
CA SER A 93 8.79 -9.88 1.42
C SER A 93 7.40 -9.49 1.97
N ARG A 94 7.32 -8.46 2.82
CA ARG A 94 6.08 -7.89 3.36
C ARG A 94 5.61 -6.65 2.58
N ILE A 95 6.20 -6.37 1.42
CA ILE A 95 5.87 -5.23 0.57
C ILE A 95 5.31 -5.74 -0.76
N ILE A 96 4.19 -5.17 -1.20
CA ILE A 96 3.74 -5.27 -2.59
C ILE A 96 3.93 -3.92 -3.27
N TYR A 97 4.64 -3.90 -4.41
CA TYR A 97 4.74 -2.72 -5.27
C TYR A 97 3.51 -2.65 -6.17
N ALA A 98 2.40 -2.13 -5.62
CA ALA A 98 1.09 -2.11 -6.23
C ALA A 98 0.78 -0.87 -7.08
N ASN A 99 1.75 -0.48 -7.92
CA ASN A 99 1.52 0.45 -9.02
C ASN A 99 1.65 -0.33 -10.33
N THR A 100 0.67 -0.25 -11.22
CA THR A 100 0.67 -0.98 -12.49
C THR A 100 1.54 -0.34 -13.56
N CYS A 101 1.96 0.91 -13.37
CA CYS A 101 2.81 1.67 -14.30
C CYS A 101 4.05 2.22 -13.59
N LYS A 102 5.16 1.49 -13.60
CA LYS A 102 6.39 1.81 -12.86
C LYS A 102 7.48 2.37 -13.78
N GLY A 103 8.26 3.32 -13.27
CA GLY A 103 9.43 3.85 -13.98
C GLY A 103 10.58 2.84 -13.98
N LEU A 104 11.40 2.82 -15.04
CA LEU A 104 12.53 1.88 -15.16
C LEU A 104 13.50 1.99 -13.99
N SER A 105 13.84 3.21 -13.55
CA SER A 105 14.71 3.43 -12.38
C SER A 105 14.08 2.92 -11.08
N HIS A 106 12.75 2.93 -10.97
CA HIS A 106 12.04 2.44 -9.78
C HIS A 106 11.97 0.91 -9.77
N LEU A 107 11.82 0.27 -10.94
CA LEU A 107 11.93 -1.19 -11.08
C LEU A 107 13.33 -1.68 -10.71
N LYS A 108 14.39 -1.01 -11.20
CA LYS A 108 15.79 -1.31 -10.80
C LYS A 108 15.99 -1.18 -9.30
N TYR A 109 15.37 -0.17 -8.69
CA TYR A 109 15.45 0.00 -7.25
C TYR A 109 14.75 -1.15 -6.52
N ALA A 110 13.52 -1.49 -6.91
CA ALA A 110 12.76 -2.60 -6.31
C ALA A 110 13.54 -3.92 -6.37
N ASP A 111 14.20 -4.19 -7.50
CA ASP A 111 15.14 -5.32 -7.68
C ASP A 111 16.30 -5.25 -6.68
N SER A 112 16.99 -4.11 -6.63
CA SER A 112 18.15 -3.92 -5.74
C SER A 112 17.86 -4.07 -4.24
N VAL A 113 16.61 -3.90 -3.82
CA VAL A 113 16.17 -4.04 -2.43
C VAL A 113 15.30 -5.28 -2.17
N GLY A 114 15.10 -6.13 -3.19
CA GLY A 114 14.37 -7.39 -3.06
C GLY A 114 12.85 -7.28 -2.88
N VAL A 115 12.22 -6.18 -3.31
CA VAL A 115 10.75 -6.07 -3.35
C VAL A 115 10.23 -6.68 -4.65
N ASP A 116 10.00 -7.99 -4.61
CA ASP A 116 9.75 -8.82 -5.78
C ASP A 116 8.28 -8.94 -6.20
N LEU A 117 7.33 -8.66 -5.30
CA LEU A 117 5.89 -8.76 -5.56
C LEU A 117 5.35 -7.44 -6.11
N MET A 118 4.83 -7.44 -7.35
CA MET A 118 4.35 -6.21 -7.99
C MET A 118 3.17 -6.41 -8.93
N THR A 119 2.42 -5.34 -9.17
CA THR A 119 1.24 -5.39 -10.04
C THR A 119 1.52 -4.97 -11.47
N PHE A 120 0.74 -5.47 -12.43
CA PHE A 120 0.69 -4.99 -13.81
C PHE A 120 -0.75 -5.07 -14.34
N ASP A 121 -1.05 -4.32 -15.40
CA ASP A 121 -2.35 -4.36 -16.10
C ASP A 121 -2.21 -4.13 -17.61
N ASN A 122 -0.99 -4.12 -18.15
CA ASN A 122 -0.73 -3.85 -19.56
C ASN A 122 0.56 -4.54 -20.04
N GLU A 123 0.65 -4.79 -21.34
CA GLU A 123 1.78 -5.48 -21.96
C GLU A 123 3.09 -4.68 -21.87
N ALA A 124 3.04 -3.35 -22.02
CA ALA A 124 4.24 -2.51 -21.95
C ALA A 124 4.94 -2.64 -20.59
N GLU A 125 4.18 -2.84 -19.51
CA GLU A 125 4.71 -3.11 -18.19
C GLU A 125 5.44 -4.46 -18.12
N LEU A 126 4.90 -5.51 -18.75
CA LEU A 126 5.55 -6.83 -18.83
C LEU A 126 6.93 -6.73 -19.50
N HIS A 127 7.02 -6.04 -20.64
CA HIS A 127 8.30 -5.84 -21.33
C HIS A 127 9.32 -5.06 -20.49
N LYS A 128 8.87 -4.02 -19.77
CA LYS A 128 9.74 -3.26 -18.84
C LYS A 128 10.25 -4.13 -17.70
N ILE A 129 9.36 -4.94 -17.11
CA ILE A 129 9.71 -5.87 -16.03
C ILE A 129 10.69 -6.91 -16.54
N LYS A 130 10.42 -7.56 -17.67
CA LYS A 130 11.35 -8.55 -18.26
C LYS A 130 12.76 -7.99 -18.46
N LYS A 131 12.85 -6.73 -18.91
CA LYS A 131 14.14 -6.06 -19.13
C LYS A 131 14.88 -5.70 -17.84
N THR A 132 14.16 -5.48 -16.74
CA THR A 132 14.70 -4.78 -15.57
C THR A 132 14.71 -5.62 -14.30
N PHE A 133 13.67 -6.42 -14.09
CA PHE A 133 13.49 -7.27 -12.92
C PHE A 133 12.75 -8.56 -13.34
N PRO A 134 13.43 -9.46 -14.09
CA PRO A 134 12.79 -10.65 -14.69
C PRO A 134 12.29 -11.67 -13.67
N ASP A 135 12.85 -11.70 -12.46
CA ASP A 135 12.50 -12.65 -11.40
C ASP A 135 11.33 -12.17 -10.51
N ALA A 136 10.73 -11.02 -10.84
CA ALA A 136 9.59 -10.48 -10.12
C ALA A 136 8.38 -11.42 -10.14
N ARG A 137 7.66 -11.46 -9.02
CA ARG A 137 6.36 -12.13 -8.87
C ARG A 137 5.25 -11.15 -9.21
N LEU A 138 4.48 -11.47 -10.24
CA LEU A 138 3.53 -10.54 -10.85
C LEU A 138 2.10 -10.84 -10.44
N VAL A 139 1.37 -9.79 -10.11
CA VAL A 139 -0.07 -9.83 -9.81
C VAL A 139 -0.80 -9.04 -10.88
N LEU A 140 -1.65 -9.73 -11.65
CA LEU A 140 -2.46 -9.08 -12.68
C LEU A 140 -3.58 -8.28 -12.00
N ARG A 141 -3.72 -7.00 -12.35
CA ARG A 141 -4.84 -6.18 -11.88
C ARG A 141 -5.94 -6.15 -12.92
N ILE A 142 -7.16 -6.50 -12.51
CA ILE A 142 -8.35 -6.46 -13.35
C ILE A 142 -9.24 -5.27 -12.99
N LYS A 143 -9.97 -4.76 -13.97
CA LYS A 143 -11.03 -3.77 -13.71
C LYS A 143 -12.17 -4.41 -12.93
N VAL A 144 -12.77 -3.60 -12.06
CA VAL A 144 -13.99 -3.94 -11.33
C VAL A 144 -15.00 -2.83 -11.49
N ASP A 145 -16.28 -3.14 -11.33
CA ASP A 145 -17.31 -2.11 -11.25
C ASP A 145 -17.11 -1.28 -9.98
N ASP A 146 -16.64 -0.05 -10.17
CA ASP A 146 -16.43 0.94 -9.12
C ASP A 146 -17.44 2.10 -9.20
N SER A 147 -18.57 1.90 -9.89
CA SER A 147 -19.60 2.93 -10.10
C SER A 147 -20.14 3.52 -8.80
N GLY A 148 -20.21 2.71 -7.73
CA GLY A 148 -20.61 3.12 -6.38
C GLY A 148 -19.49 3.73 -5.52
N SER A 149 -18.27 3.84 -6.02
CA SER A 149 -17.13 4.39 -5.28
C SER A 149 -17.02 5.90 -5.42
N LEU A 150 -16.60 6.57 -4.35
CA LEU A 150 -16.32 8.01 -4.36
C LEU A 150 -15.19 8.38 -5.34
N LEU A 151 -14.18 7.52 -5.44
CA LEU A 151 -13.05 7.66 -6.35
C LEU A 151 -13.05 6.47 -7.31
N LYS A 152 -13.29 6.76 -8.59
CA LYS A 152 -13.30 5.75 -9.66
C LYS A 152 -11.89 5.54 -10.18
N LEU A 153 -11.32 4.37 -9.89
CA LEU A 153 -9.96 3.98 -10.26
C LEU A 153 -9.93 3.10 -11.52
N SER A 154 -11.01 2.39 -11.83
CA SER A 154 -11.11 1.51 -13.00
C SER A 154 -11.04 2.26 -14.33
N LEU A 155 -11.26 3.58 -14.33
CA LEU A 155 -11.01 4.45 -15.49
C LEU A 155 -9.53 4.54 -15.88
N LYS A 156 -8.63 4.37 -14.91
CA LYS A 156 -7.18 4.55 -15.09
C LYS A 156 -6.39 3.25 -14.97
N PHE A 157 -6.87 2.30 -14.19
CA PHE A 157 -6.10 1.11 -13.80
C PHE A 157 -6.93 -0.16 -13.91
N GLY A 158 -6.24 -1.27 -14.18
CA GLY A 158 -6.82 -2.58 -14.43
C GLY A 158 -7.06 -2.81 -15.91
N CYS A 159 -6.86 -4.05 -16.36
CA CYS A 159 -7.23 -4.50 -17.69
C CYS A 159 -8.69 -4.93 -17.74
N ASP A 160 -9.29 -4.88 -18.93
CA ASP A 160 -10.59 -5.49 -19.16
C ASP A 160 -10.48 -7.03 -19.16
N LEU A 161 -11.57 -7.73 -18.83
CA LEU A 161 -11.54 -9.19 -18.67
C LEU A 161 -11.20 -9.94 -19.97
N ASP A 162 -11.49 -9.35 -21.12
CA ASP A 162 -11.16 -9.87 -22.45
C ASP A 162 -9.67 -9.71 -22.81
N GLU A 163 -8.95 -8.79 -22.16
CA GLU A 163 -7.51 -8.61 -22.34
C GLU A 163 -6.68 -9.62 -21.52
N VAL A 164 -7.27 -10.19 -20.47
CA VAL A 164 -6.57 -11.10 -19.53
C VAL A 164 -5.87 -12.27 -20.23
N PRO A 165 -6.50 -13.03 -21.15
CA PRO A 165 -5.84 -14.15 -21.81
C PRO A 165 -4.58 -13.71 -22.56
N ASN A 166 -4.67 -12.62 -23.33
CA ASN A 166 -3.55 -12.08 -24.09
C ASN A 166 -2.40 -11.64 -23.17
N LEU A 167 -2.70 -10.97 -22.06
CA LEU A 167 -1.66 -10.55 -21.10
C LEU A 167 -0.97 -11.74 -20.42
N LEU A 168 -1.70 -12.82 -20.15
CA LEU A 168 -1.12 -14.04 -19.59
C LEU A 168 -0.26 -14.79 -20.61
N ASP A 169 -0.67 -14.82 -21.88
CA ASP A 169 0.12 -15.41 -22.97
C ASP A 169 1.44 -14.64 -23.17
N VAL A 170 1.39 -13.30 -23.21
CA VAL A 170 2.59 -12.46 -23.28
C VAL A 170 3.50 -12.68 -22.06
N ALA A 171 2.95 -12.74 -20.85
CA ALA A 171 3.75 -12.99 -19.65
C ALA A 171 4.44 -14.37 -19.71
N LYS A 172 3.75 -15.39 -20.22
CA LYS A 172 4.29 -16.74 -20.42
C LYS A 172 5.39 -16.76 -21.48
N ASP A 173 5.20 -16.10 -22.61
CA ASP A 173 6.19 -16.00 -23.69
C ASP A 173 7.46 -15.25 -23.24
N LEU A 174 7.30 -14.26 -22.36
CA LEU A 174 8.42 -13.56 -21.72
C LEU A 174 9.05 -14.35 -20.56
N HIS A 175 8.52 -15.53 -20.21
CA HIS A 175 8.92 -16.33 -19.05
C HIS A 175 8.87 -15.54 -17.73
N LEU A 176 7.81 -14.76 -17.52
CA LEU A 176 7.53 -14.02 -16.29
C LEU A 176 6.62 -14.82 -15.36
N ASN A 177 6.81 -14.65 -14.04
CA ASN A 177 6.08 -15.42 -13.04
C ASN A 177 4.82 -14.67 -12.56
N VAL A 178 3.66 -14.98 -13.15
CA VAL A 178 2.36 -14.47 -12.66
C VAL A 178 1.85 -15.35 -11.53
N VAL A 179 1.69 -14.78 -10.33
CA VAL A 179 1.39 -15.50 -9.08
C VAL A 179 -0.01 -15.23 -8.53
N GLY A 180 -0.77 -14.31 -9.12
CA GLY A 180 -2.09 -13.99 -8.62
C GLY A 180 -2.82 -12.90 -9.39
N VAL A 181 -3.98 -12.53 -8.85
CA VAL A 181 -4.88 -11.51 -9.37
C VAL A 181 -5.25 -10.53 -8.25
N ARG A 182 -5.50 -9.28 -8.61
CA ARG A 182 -5.98 -8.21 -7.73
C ARG A 182 -7.13 -7.44 -8.39
#